data_AF-Q4D712-F1
#
_entry.id   AF-Q4D712-F1
#
_cell.length_a   1.000
_cell.length_b   1.000
_cell.length_c   1.000
_cell.angle_alpha   90.00
_cell.angle_beta   90.00
_cell.angle_gamma   90.00
#
_symmetry.space_group_name_H-M   'P 1'
#
loop_
_entity.id
_entity.type
_entity.pdbx_description
1 polymer ?
#
loop_
_entity_poly.entity_id
_entity_poly.type
_entity_poly.pdbx_seq_one_letter_code
_entity_poly.pdbx_strand_id
1 'polypeptide(L)'
;MGEPKQTLYIRGLPDKVSEKEMRRALYLYCTQFGPVLEVSYRKSRDMYGQAFVVFSDVATATSARRELNERQFYGRLVQAFYAKRQSFSADPGERRRRDLRRERESAAKRLREF
;
A
#
# COMPACT_ATOMS: atom_id res chain seq x y z
N MET A 1 -2.18 -16.33 0.50
CA MET A 1 -1.82 -15.33 -0.54
C MET A 1 -3.02 -14.41 -0.71
N GLY A 2 -2.83 -13.08 -0.72
CA GLY A 2 -3.95 -12.14 -0.84
C GLY A 2 -4.56 -12.15 -2.24
N GLU A 3 -5.83 -11.74 -2.34
CA GLU A 3 -6.51 -11.47 -3.61
C GLU A 3 -5.76 -10.38 -4.41
N PRO A 4 -5.64 -10.52 -5.75
CA PRO A 4 -5.02 -9.50 -6.60
C PRO A 4 -5.65 -8.12 -6.42
N LYS A 5 -4.80 -7.11 -6.22
CA LYS A 5 -5.18 -5.72 -5.94
C LYS A 5 -4.21 -4.77 -6.60
N GLN A 6 -4.66 -3.56 -6.92
CA GLN A 6 -3.76 -2.54 -7.50
C GLN A 6 -2.76 -2.00 -6.46
N THR A 7 -3.03 -2.22 -5.16
CA THR A 7 -2.13 -1.81 -4.07
C THR A 7 -1.24 -2.96 -3.65
N LEU A 8 0.08 -2.76 -3.76
CA LEU A 8 1.09 -3.65 -3.22
C LEU A 8 1.58 -3.19 -1.86
N TYR A 9 1.85 -4.16 -0.98
CA TYR A 9 2.57 -4.01 0.28
C TYR A 9 4.00 -4.51 0.09
N ILE A 10 4.98 -3.64 0.38
CA ILE A 10 6.40 -3.93 0.27
C ILE A 10 7.00 -3.92 1.67
N ARG A 11 7.76 -4.96 2.03
CA ARG A 11 8.48 -5.07 3.30
C ARG A 11 9.98 -5.31 3.10
N GLY A 12 10.78 -4.98 4.11
CA GLY A 12 12.24 -5.17 4.11
C GLY A 12 13.03 -3.95 3.65
N LEU A 13 12.38 -2.78 3.53
CA LEU A 13 13.04 -1.55 3.12
C LEU A 13 14.04 -1.07 4.21
N PRO A 14 15.14 -0.39 3.83
CA PRO A 14 16.05 0.20 4.81
C PRO A 14 15.37 1.32 5.61
N ASP A 15 15.83 1.48 6.84
CA ASP A 15 15.39 2.45 7.84
C ASP A 15 16.17 3.77 7.79
N LYS A 16 17.43 3.73 7.32
CA LYS A 16 18.31 4.90 7.25
C LYS A 16 17.92 5.92 6.16
N VAL A 17 17.30 5.48 5.06
CA VAL A 17 16.89 6.37 3.96
C VAL A 17 15.73 7.27 4.40
N SER A 18 15.76 8.58 4.09
CA SER A 18 14.70 9.52 4.50
C SER A 18 13.33 9.14 3.91
N GLU A 19 12.22 9.56 4.54
CA GLU A 19 10.88 9.27 4.01
C GLU A 19 10.69 9.82 2.59
N LYS A 20 11.13 11.05 2.35
CA LYS A 20 11.02 11.71 1.04
C LYS A 20 11.80 10.96 -0.03
N GLU A 21 13.03 10.57 0.29
CA GLU A 21 13.88 9.83 -0.65
C GLU A 21 13.35 8.43 -0.92
N MET A 22 12.87 7.73 0.13
CA MET A 22 12.29 6.41 -0.02
C MET A 22 11.06 6.41 -0.92
N ARG A 23 10.13 7.38 -0.72
CA ARG A 23 8.95 7.52 -1.58
C ARG A 23 9.36 7.81 -3.04
N ARG A 24 10.33 8.70 -3.25
CA ARG A 24 10.85 9.04 -4.58
C ARG A 24 11.48 7.82 -5.26
N ALA A 25 12.35 7.10 -4.57
CA ALA A 25 13.04 5.93 -5.11
C ALA A 25 12.07 4.81 -5.45
N LEU A 26 11.10 4.53 -4.57
CA LEU A 26 10.03 3.55 -4.84
C LEU A 26 9.19 3.97 -6.04
N TYR A 27 8.84 5.25 -6.17
CA TYR A 27 8.08 5.76 -7.31
C TYR A 27 8.84 5.56 -8.63
N LEU A 28 10.10 6.04 -8.69
CA LEU A 28 10.96 5.91 -9.86
C LEU A 28 11.22 4.45 -10.23
N TYR A 29 11.38 3.58 -9.24
CA TYR A 29 11.56 2.15 -9.50
C TYR A 29 10.26 1.49 -9.99
N CYS A 30 9.13 1.76 -9.35
CA CYS A 30 7.88 1.08 -9.67
C CYS A 30 7.26 1.55 -11.00
N THR A 31 7.53 2.79 -11.43
CA THR A 31 6.97 3.32 -12.68
C THR A 31 7.41 2.55 -13.93
N GLN A 32 8.49 1.76 -13.84
CA GLN A 32 8.94 0.91 -14.95
C GLN A 32 7.96 -0.22 -15.26
N PHE A 33 7.13 -0.63 -14.29
CA PHE A 33 6.13 -1.70 -14.47
C PHE A 33 4.81 -1.15 -15.02
N GLY A 34 4.55 0.14 -14.84
CA GLY A 34 3.35 0.83 -15.27
C GLY A 34 3.03 2.04 -14.40
N PRO A 35 1.92 2.75 -14.67
CA PRO A 35 1.57 3.98 -13.97
C PRO A 35 1.36 3.76 -12.46
N VAL A 36 2.03 4.60 -11.66
CA VAL A 36 1.91 4.62 -10.19
C VAL A 36 1.03 5.80 -9.78
N LEU A 37 -0.05 5.53 -9.07
CA LEU A 37 -0.98 6.52 -8.54
C LEU A 37 -0.47 7.13 -7.23
N GLU A 38 0.10 6.31 -6.35
CA GLU A 38 0.54 6.76 -5.02
C GLU A 38 1.65 5.86 -4.47
N VAL A 39 2.61 6.46 -3.76
CA VAL A 39 3.55 5.76 -2.90
C VAL A 39 3.42 6.27 -1.47
N SER A 40 3.10 5.35 -0.57
CA SER A 40 2.92 5.60 0.86
C SER A 40 4.03 4.90 1.66
N TYR A 41 4.89 5.68 2.31
CA TYR A 41 5.95 5.20 3.21
C TYR A 41 6.11 6.17 4.38
N ARG A 42 6.18 5.66 5.61
CA ARG A 42 6.29 6.47 6.83
C ARG A 42 7.27 5.82 7.81
N LYS A 43 8.05 6.64 8.52
CA LYS A 43 8.92 6.21 9.62
C LYS A 43 8.16 6.32 10.93
N SER A 44 7.35 5.31 11.22
CA SER A 44 6.73 5.13 12.52
C SER A 44 6.98 3.71 13.01
N ARG A 45 6.88 3.50 14.33
CA ARG A 45 7.09 2.19 14.97
C ARG A 45 6.31 1.07 14.29
N ASP A 46 5.09 1.34 13.84
CA ASP A 46 4.22 0.35 13.22
C ASP A 46 4.48 0.15 11.71
N MET A 47 5.15 1.10 11.04
CA MET A 47 5.34 1.14 9.58
C MET A 47 6.82 1.08 9.15
N TYR A 48 7.77 0.87 10.07
CA TYR A 48 9.18 0.78 9.70
C TYR A 48 9.43 -0.31 8.66
N GLY A 49 10.24 0.02 7.65
CA GLY A 49 10.62 -0.90 6.59
C GLY A 49 9.46 -1.33 5.68
N GLN A 50 8.31 -0.67 5.77
CA GLN A 50 7.08 -1.00 5.07
C GLN A 50 6.62 0.15 4.16
N ALA A 51 6.18 -0.19 2.96
CA ALA A 51 5.58 0.75 2.03
C ALA A 51 4.34 0.16 1.36
N PHE A 52 3.51 1.06 0.84
CA PHE A 52 2.41 0.73 -0.06
C PHE A 52 2.61 1.46 -1.38
N VAL A 53 2.47 0.74 -2.49
CA VAL A 53 2.54 1.29 -3.84
C VAL A 53 1.23 0.98 -4.55
N VAL A 54 0.57 2.00 -5.07
CA VAL A 54 -0.72 1.89 -5.77
C VAL A 54 -0.48 2.07 -7.26
N PHE A 55 -0.81 1.05 -8.05
CA PHE A 55 -0.74 1.09 -9.50
C PHE A 55 -2.10 1.45 -10.12
N SER A 56 -2.11 1.79 -11.41
CA SER A 56 -3.32 2.05 -12.19
C SER A 56 -4.25 0.84 -12.29
N ASP A 57 -3.71 -0.37 -12.34
CA ASP A 57 -4.46 -1.59 -12.63
C ASP A 57 -3.84 -2.83 -11.95
N VAL A 58 -4.64 -3.88 -11.85
CA VAL A 58 -4.26 -5.11 -11.14
C VAL A 58 -3.21 -5.91 -11.92
N ALA A 59 -3.19 -5.84 -13.25
CA ALA A 59 -2.25 -6.59 -14.08
C ALA A 59 -0.83 -6.04 -13.90
N THR A 60 -0.66 -4.71 -13.95
CA THR A 60 0.59 -4.03 -13.62
C THR A 60 1.03 -4.34 -12.19
N ALA A 61 0.14 -4.26 -11.20
CA ALA A 61 0.48 -4.61 -9.82
C ALA A 61 0.91 -6.08 -9.68
N THR A 62 0.28 -7.00 -10.41
CA THR A 62 0.63 -8.43 -10.41
C THR A 62 2.03 -8.66 -10.96
N SER A 63 2.35 -8.03 -12.08
CA SER A 63 3.69 -8.09 -12.69
C SER A 63 4.74 -7.47 -11.76
N ALA A 64 4.49 -6.26 -11.25
CA ALA A 64 5.39 -5.58 -10.31
C ALA A 64 5.64 -6.43 -9.06
N ARG A 65 4.61 -7.10 -8.52
CA ARG A 65 4.74 -7.97 -7.34
C ARG A 65 5.72 -9.12 -7.58
N ARG A 66 5.66 -9.75 -8.76
CA ARG A 66 6.57 -10.85 -9.12
C ARG A 66 8.01 -10.37 -9.20
N GLU A 67 8.24 -9.24 -9.89
CA GLU A 67 9.59 -8.71 -10.09
C GLU A 67 10.20 -8.08 -8.82
N LEU A 68 9.37 -7.50 -7.95
CA LEU A 68 9.80 -6.91 -6.68
C LEU A 68 10.07 -7.96 -5.59
N ASN A 69 9.51 -9.17 -5.70
CA ASN A 69 9.71 -10.18 -4.68
C ASN A 69 11.16 -10.68 -4.71
N GLU A 70 11.84 -10.61 -3.56
CA GLU A 70 13.25 -10.99 -3.41
C GLU A 70 14.20 -10.15 -4.27
N ARG A 71 13.79 -8.91 -4.57
CA ARG A 71 14.64 -7.95 -5.29
C ARG A 71 15.57 -7.21 -4.35
N GLN A 72 16.81 -6.95 -4.79
CA GLN A 72 17.70 -6.02 -4.11
C GLN A 72 17.25 -4.57 -4.33
N PHE A 73 16.97 -3.87 -3.24
CA PHE A 73 16.62 -2.45 -3.18
C PHE A 73 17.38 -1.78 -2.04
N TYR A 74 18.24 -0.80 -2.35
CA TYR A 74 19.22 -0.22 -1.41
C TYR A 74 20.02 -1.28 -0.61
N GLY A 75 20.50 -2.30 -1.31
CA GLY A 75 21.31 -3.37 -0.69
C GLY A 75 20.55 -4.31 0.25
N ARG A 76 19.22 -4.22 0.33
CA ARG A 76 18.38 -5.17 1.06
C ARG A 76 17.47 -5.93 0.11
N LEU A 77 17.19 -7.20 0.42
CA LEU A 77 16.15 -7.95 -0.27
C LEU A 77 14.78 -7.50 0.25
N VAL A 78 13.95 -7.00 -0.66
CA VAL A 78 12.56 -6.63 -0.36
C VAL A 78 11.61 -7.74 -0.79
N GLN A 79 10.42 -7.75 -0.19
CA GLN A 79 9.36 -8.67 -0.57
C GLN A 79 8.07 -7.90 -0.84
N ALA A 80 7.36 -8.32 -1.88
CA ALA A 80 6.13 -7.68 -2.33
C ALA A 80 4.93 -8.63 -2.21
N PHE A 81 3.85 -8.12 -1.64
CA PHE A 81 2.60 -8.83 -1.45
C PHE A 81 1.44 -7.96 -1.94
N TYR A 82 0.29 -8.56 -2.23
CA TYR A 82 -0.94 -7.76 -2.33
C TYR A 82 -1.29 -7.17 -0.97
N ALA A 83 -1.69 -5.90 -0.96
CA ALA A 83 -2.13 -5.26 0.26
C ALA A 83 -3.42 -5.92 0.80
N LYS A 84 -3.58 -5.92 2.12
CA LYS A 84 -4.82 -6.43 2.74
C LYS A 84 -6.04 -5.61 2.29
N ARG A 85 -5.88 -4.32 2.07
CA ARG A 85 -6.93 -3.38 1.64
C ARG A 85 -6.48 -2.58 0.42
N GLN A 86 -7.42 -2.23 -0.42
CA GLN A 86 -7.21 -1.33 -1.55
C GLN A 86 -6.98 0.11 -1.02
N SER A 87 -6.04 0.85 -1.61
CA SER A 87 -5.89 2.28 -1.32
C SER A 87 -7.07 3.07 -1.87
N PHE A 88 -7.46 4.12 -1.15
CA PHE A 88 -8.48 5.06 -1.60
C PHE A 88 -8.06 5.83 -2.86
N SER A 89 -6.77 5.89 -3.17
CA SER A 89 -6.29 6.50 -4.42
C SER A 89 -6.68 5.69 -5.66
N ALA A 90 -6.96 4.39 -5.48
CA ALA A 90 -7.47 3.54 -6.54
C ALA A 90 -9.00 3.46 -6.58
N ASP A 91 -9.67 3.63 -5.44
CA ASP A 91 -11.12 3.78 -5.36
C ASP A 91 -11.48 4.88 -4.35
N PRO A 92 -11.57 6.14 -4.81
CA PRO A 92 -11.94 7.26 -3.94
C PRO A 92 -13.35 7.11 -3.34
N GLY A 93 -14.26 6.43 -4.04
CA GLY A 93 -15.62 6.16 -3.58
C GLY A 93 -15.66 5.26 -2.34
N GLU A 94 -14.68 4.37 -2.19
CA GLU A 94 -14.57 3.45 -1.05
C GLU A 94 -14.38 4.17 0.28
N ARG A 95 -13.70 5.32 0.29
CA ARG A 95 -13.53 6.13 1.50
C ARG A 95 -14.88 6.54 2.07
N ARG A 96 -15.74 7.12 1.23
CA ARG A 96 -17.07 7.59 1.62
C ARG A 96 -17.95 6.43 2.09
N ARG A 97 -17.94 5.29 1.39
CA ARG A 97 -18.71 4.10 1.80
C ARG A 97 -18.27 3.58 3.18
N ARG A 98 -16.96 3.59 3.45
CA ARG A 98 -16.40 3.14 4.72
C ARG A 98 -16.77 4.06 5.88
N ASP A 99 -16.69 5.36 5.69
CA ASP A 99 -17.01 6.33 6.75
C ASP A 99 -18.49 6.24 7.12
N LEU A 100 -19.39 6.19 6.13
CA LEU A 100 -20.83 5.95 6.34
C LEU A 100 -21.10 4.63 7.06
N ARG A 101 -20.38 3.55 6.72
CA ARG A 101 -20.53 2.25 7.37
C ARG A 101 -20.15 2.31 8.85
N ARG A 102 -19.04 2.98 9.18
CA ARG A 102 -18.55 3.13 10.56
C ARG A 102 -19.50 3.95 11.43
N GLU A 103 -20.08 5.01 10.86
CA GLU A 103 -21.09 5.82 11.55
C GLU A 103 -22.33 4.99 11.88
N ARG A 104 -22.83 4.20 10.92
CA ARG A 104 -23.97 3.29 11.13
C ARG A 104 -23.68 2.22 12.17
N GLU A 105 -22.52 1.59 12.12
CA GLU A 105 -22.10 0.58 13.11
C GLU A 105 -21.98 1.19 14.52
N SER A 106 -21.46 2.41 14.64
CA SER A 106 -21.33 3.12 15.92
C SER A 106 -22.68 3.59 16.46
N ALA A 107 -23.61 4.00 15.60
CA ALA A 107 -24.98 4.33 15.98
C ALA A 107 -25.74 3.08 16.47
N ALA A 108 -25.61 1.95 15.76
CA ALA A 108 -26.23 0.69 16.14
C ALA A 108 -25.68 0.13 17.45
N LYS A 109 -24.36 0.26 17.70
CA LYS A 109 -23.75 -0.15 18.97
C LYS A 109 -24.29 0.70 20.13
N ARG A 110 -24.35 2.02 19.97
CA ARG A 110 -24.92 2.92 20.97
C ARG A 110 -26.37 2.57 21.29
N LEU A 111 -27.20 2.30 20.28
CA LEU A 111 -28.61 1.92 20.48
C LEU A 111 -28.79 0.58 21.22
N ARG A 112 -27.82 -0.34 21.16
CA ARG A 112 -27.86 -1.61 21.90
C ARG A 112 -27.35 -1.51 23.34
N GLU A 113 -26.64 -0.43 23.65
CA GLU A 113 -26.12 -0.15 25.00
C GLU A 113 -27.10 0.68 25.86
N PHE A 114 -28.26 1.06 25.29
CA PHE A 114 -29.40 1.66 25.99
C PHE A 114 -30.55 0.64 26.07
#